data_AF-A0A7G9YTM6-F1
#
_entry.id   AF-A0A7G9YTM6-F1
#
_cell.length_a   1.000
_cell.length_b   1.000
_cell.length_c   1.000
_cell.angle_alpha   90.00
_cell.angle_beta   90.00
_cell.angle_gamma   90.00
#
_symmetry.space_group_name_H-M   'P 1'
#
loop_
_entity.id
_entity.type
_entity.pdbx_description
1 polymer ?
#
loop_
_entity_poly.entity_id
_entity_poly.type
_entity_poly.pdbx_seq_one_letter_code
_entity_poly.pdbx_strand_id
1 'polypeptide(L)'
;MKISPEKIKDIERLQKYERIFQKLLKSEIFSKQDIWECGESKGLIGKIINILLDEGSIVQHEKGVFRWESSSMDLYKKEWITSVRPSHQLKRLRKEERPREKLLYGSSKLTTAELLAIFLRSGIRGKSAIIIANDLLTQFGGVKGIFEADKEMLIEMQGIGEAKVAQIKAVHALAEEYLKEKMKSVSKVRNSKEVFDYLYLTMRDLKTEKFKVIYLDSAGQIIGDENLFEGTLNASSVYPREIVKSAVSKNAASLIFVHNHPSGDSTPSESDKAITEDLVYACNLVQIKVLDHIIIGDNRYFSFTDEGLIEEYNLNFHSIKESRRGANR
;
A
#
# COMPACT_ATOMS: atom_id res chain seq x y z
N MET A 1 -45.30 -4.09 18.37
CA MET A 1 -44.33 -2.99 18.14
C MET A 1 -43.25 -3.59 17.25
N LYS A 2 -43.41 -3.50 15.92
CA LYS A 2 -42.73 -4.37 14.94
C LYS A 2 -41.24 -4.54 15.21
N ILE A 3 -40.79 -5.80 15.39
CA ILE A 3 -39.37 -6.11 15.55
C ILE A 3 -38.66 -5.82 14.22
N SER A 4 -37.92 -4.72 14.18
CA SER A 4 -37.17 -4.30 13.01
C SER A 4 -35.68 -4.17 13.35
N PRO A 5 -34.77 -4.69 12.49
CA PRO A 5 -33.33 -4.67 12.77
C PRO A 5 -32.77 -3.24 12.87
N GLU A 6 -33.38 -2.27 12.19
CA GLU A 6 -32.97 -0.86 12.24
C GLU A 6 -33.19 -0.22 13.61
N LYS A 7 -34.23 -0.67 14.34
CA LYS A 7 -34.59 -0.14 15.65
C LYS A 7 -33.73 -0.72 16.79
N ILE A 8 -32.98 -1.80 16.52
CA ILE A 8 -32.12 -2.45 17.51
C ILE A 8 -30.75 -1.76 17.53
N LYS A 9 -30.53 -0.95 18.58
CA LYS A 9 -29.25 -0.23 18.79
C LYS A 9 -28.14 -1.14 19.31
N ASP A 10 -28.49 -2.15 20.10
CA ASP A 10 -27.54 -3.10 20.68
C ASP A 10 -27.11 -4.15 19.65
N ILE A 11 -25.81 -4.22 19.37
CA ILE A 11 -25.26 -5.04 18.30
C ILE A 11 -25.29 -6.53 18.66
N GLU A 12 -25.02 -6.90 19.91
CA GLU A 12 -25.07 -8.30 20.32
C GLU A 12 -26.50 -8.82 20.26
N ARG A 13 -27.46 -8.01 20.73
CA ARG A 13 -28.88 -8.31 20.61
C ARG A 13 -29.31 -8.44 19.16
N LEU A 14 -28.86 -7.53 18.28
CA LEU A 14 -29.16 -7.58 16.86
C LEU A 14 -28.63 -8.87 16.20
N GLN A 15 -27.39 -9.28 16.51
CA GLN A 15 -26.81 -10.53 16.02
C GLN A 15 -27.54 -11.77 16.52
N LYS A 16 -27.96 -11.80 17.79
CA LYS A 16 -28.79 -12.89 18.34
C LYS A 16 -30.11 -12.99 17.59
N TYR A 17 -30.74 -11.85 17.31
CA TYR A 17 -32.01 -11.81 16.59
C TYR A 17 -31.83 -12.27 15.15
N GLU A 18 -30.75 -11.89 14.47
CA GLU A 18 -30.43 -12.39 13.12
C GLU A 18 -30.31 -13.90 13.04
N ARG A 19 -29.57 -14.52 13.97
CA ARG A 19 -29.43 -15.99 14.01
C ARG A 19 -30.79 -16.67 14.10
N ILE A 20 -31.70 -16.09 14.90
CA ILE A 20 -33.07 -16.57 15.06
C ILE A 20 -33.88 -16.35 13.77
N PHE A 21 -33.88 -15.15 13.20
CA PHE A 21 -34.63 -14.82 11.99
C PHE A 21 -34.13 -15.58 10.74
N GLN A 22 -32.82 -15.85 10.65
CA GLN A 22 -32.26 -16.70 9.60
C GLN A 22 -32.78 -18.14 9.64
N LYS A 23 -33.17 -18.66 10.81
CA LYS A 23 -33.83 -19.97 10.93
C LYS A 23 -35.33 -19.86 10.72
N LEU A 24 -35.98 -18.88 11.35
CA LEU A 24 -37.42 -18.65 11.24
C LEU A 24 -37.91 -18.42 9.81
N LEU A 25 -37.11 -17.76 8.97
CA LEU A 25 -37.50 -17.38 7.60
C LEU A 25 -37.12 -18.42 6.53
N LYS A 26 -36.63 -19.61 6.93
CA LYS A 26 -36.32 -20.70 6.00
C LYS A 26 -37.56 -21.42 5.48
N SER A 27 -38.58 -21.55 6.32
CA SER A 27 -39.78 -22.33 6.04
C SER A 27 -41.03 -21.54 6.46
N GLU A 28 -42.11 -21.67 5.69
CA GLU A 28 -43.39 -21.04 6.02
C GLU A 28 -44.01 -21.61 7.29
N ILE A 29 -43.75 -22.88 7.58
CA ILE A 29 -44.19 -23.59 8.78
C ILE A 29 -42.94 -24.02 9.55
N PHE A 30 -42.94 -23.79 10.86
CA PHE A 30 -41.80 -24.10 11.74
C PHE A 30 -42.26 -24.45 13.16
N SER A 31 -41.43 -25.19 13.88
CA SER A 31 -41.58 -25.53 15.29
C SER A 31 -40.58 -24.77 16.18
N LYS A 32 -40.76 -24.79 17.50
CA LYS A 32 -39.75 -24.25 18.42
C LYS A 32 -38.43 -25.02 18.36
N GLN A 33 -38.47 -26.32 18.07
CA GLN A 33 -37.28 -27.17 17.98
C GLN A 33 -36.39 -26.77 16.80
N ASP A 34 -37.00 -26.43 15.66
CA ASP A 34 -36.29 -26.03 14.43
C ASP A 34 -35.42 -24.77 14.65
N ILE A 35 -35.82 -23.93 15.62
CA ILE A 35 -35.11 -22.69 15.95
C ILE A 35 -34.05 -22.92 17.02
N TRP A 36 -34.22 -23.88 17.94
CA TRP A 36 -33.27 -24.12 19.04
C TRP A 36 -31.85 -24.43 18.54
N GLU A 37 -31.72 -25.00 17.34
CA GLU A 37 -30.44 -25.22 16.67
C GLU A 37 -29.65 -23.94 16.35
N CYS A 38 -30.25 -22.73 16.48
CA CYS A 38 -29.52 -21.48 16.29
C CYS A 38 -28.57 -21.12 17.45
N GLY A 39 -28.59 -21.88 18.55
CA GLY A 39 -27.70 -21.69 19.70
C GLY A 39 -28.11 -20.57 20.66
N GLU A 40 -29.31 -20.00 20.50
CA GLU A 40 -29.84 -18.95 21.39
C GLU A 40 -30.72 -19.50 22.52
N SER A 41 -30.91 -18.71 23.57
CA SER A 41 -31.66 -19.15 24.75
C SER A 41 -33.16 -19.39 24.43
N LYS A 42 -33.72 -20.45 25.00
CA LYS A 42 -35.16 -20.79 24.84
C LYS A 42 -36.08 -19.64 25.23
N GLY A 43 -35.70 -18.86 26.25
CA GLY A 43 -36.44 -17.68 26.69
C GLY A 43 -36.46 -16.55 25.64
N LEU A 44 -35.35 -16.30 24.96
CA LEU A 44 -35.28 -15.29 23.90
C LEU A 44 -36.13 -15.70 22.69
N ILE A 45 -36.00 -16.96 22.27
CA ILE A 45 -36.79 -17.52 21.16
C ILE A 45 -38.27 -17.44 21.47
N GLY A 46 -38.68 -17.83 22.68
CA GLY A 46 -40.08 -17.72 23.14
C GLY A 46 -40.58 -16.27 23.11
N LYS A 47 -39.76 -15.32 23.55
CA LYS A 47 -40.11 -13.89 23.51
C LYS A 47 -40.34 -13.37 22.09
N ILE A 48 -39.47 -13.76 21.14
CA ILE A 48 -39.62 -13.35 19.73
C ILE A 48 -40.89 -13.95 19.12
N ILE A 49 -41.15 -15.25 19.36
CA ILE A 49 -42.37 -15.92 18.87
C ILE A 49 -43.62 -15.23 19.42
N ASN A 50 -43.66 -14.92 20.72
CA ASN A 50 -44.81 -14.23 21.31
C ASN A 50 -45.03 -12.85 20.69
N ILE A 51 -43.97 -12.08 20.44
CA ILE A 51 -44.10 -10.78 19.77
C ILE A 51 -44.65 -10.96 18.34
N LEU A 52 -44.20 -11.97 17.59
CA LEU A 52 -44.69 -12.23 16.23
C LEU A 52 -46.16 -12.69 16.23
N LEU A 53 -46.59 -13.45 17.24
CA LEU A 53 -48.00 -13.82 17.45
C LEU A 53 -48.85 -12.59 17.78
N ASP A 54 -48.41 -11.76 18.72
CA ASP A 54 -49.11 -10.53 19.12
C ASP A 54 -49.22 -9.53 17.95
N GLU A 55 -48.26 -9.55 17.03
CA GLU A 55 -48.26 -8.75 15.80
C GLU A 55 -49.08 -9.35 14.66
N GLY A 56 -49.59 -10.58 14.81
CA GLY A 56 -50.29 -11.32 13.76
C GLY A 56 -49.41 -11.69 12.57
N SER A 57 -48.08 -11.64 12.73
CA SER A 57 -47.13 -11.99 11.66
C SER A 57 -47.00 -13.50 11.47
N ILE A 58 -47.26 -14.25 12.54
CA ILE A 58 -47.38 -15.70 12.53
C ILE A 58 -48.67 -16.11 13.23
N VAL A 59 -49.20 -17.27 12.87
CA VAL A 59 -50.36 -17.89 13.52
C VAL A 59 -49.98 -19.26 14.08
N GLN A 60 -50.64 -19.65 15.17
CA GLN A 60 -50.49 -21.00 15.68
C GLN A 60 -51.28 -21.98 14.79
N HIS A 61 -50.57 -22.87 14.11
CA HIS A 61 -51.17 -23.88 13.24
C HIS A 61 -51.56 -25.13 14.04
N GLU A 62 -50.64 -25.62 14.87
CA GLU A 62 -50.84 -26.75 15.78
C GLU A 62 -50.15 -26.49 17.12
N LYS A 63 -50.30 -27.40 18.09
CA LYS A 63 -49.65 -27.26 19.40
C LYS A 63 -48.12 -27.28 19.24
N GLY A 64 -47.50 -26.10 19.32
CA GLY A 64 -46.05 -25.94 19.19
C GLY A 64 -45.53 -25.74 17.77
N VAL A 65 -46.43 -25.64 16.77
CA VAL A 65 -46.11 -25.39 15.36
C VAL A 65 -46.76 -24.08 14.92
N PHE A 66 -45.98 -23.25 14.25
CA PHE A 66 -46.37 -21.91 13.82
C PHE A 66 -46.28 -21.82 12.30
N ARG A 67 -47.15 -21.00 11.71
CA ARG A 67 -47.14 -20.68 10.29
C ARG A 67 -47.01 -19.17 10.11
N TRP A 68 -46.16 -18.75 9.18
CA TRP A 68 -46.09 -17.36 8.74
C TRP A 68 -47.32 -16.97 7.93
N GLU A 69 -47.81 -15.76 8.15
CA GLU A 69 -48.71 -15.13 7.19
C GLU A 69 -47.91 -14.73 5.95
N SER A 70 -48.36 -15.10 4.74
CA SER A 70 -47.55 -14.99 3.51
C SER A 70 -47.03 -13.57 3.27
N SER A 71 -47.87 -12.55 3.46
CA SER A 71 -47.50 -11.13 3.32
C SER A 71 -46.47 -10.67 4.36
N SER A 72 -46.50 -11.26 5.56
CA SER A 72 -45.56 -10.96 6.63
C SER A 72 -44.21 -11.64 6.40
N MET A 73 -44.19 -12.89 5.92
CA MET A 73 -42.94 -13.62 5.66
C MET A 73 -42.05 -12.88 4.65
N ASP A 74 -42.63 -12.42 3.55
CA ASP A 74 -41.89 -11.72 2.50
C ASP A 74 -41.33 -10.39 2.98
N LEU A 75 -42.11 -9.67 3.78
CA LEU A 75 -41.68 -8.42 4.38
C LEU A 75 -40.55 -8.62 5.40
N TYR A 76 -40.62 -9.68 6.23
CA TYR A 76 -39.53 -10.00 7.15
C TYR A 76 -38.29 -10.53 6.42
N LYS A 77 -38.44 -11.30 5.33
CA LYS A 77 -37.31 -11.65 4.43
C LYS A 77 -36.67 -10.39 3.85
N LYS A 78 -37.48 -9.42 3.45
CA LYS A 78 -37.00 -8.13 2.95
C LYS A 78 -36.18 -7.39 4.01
N GLU A 79 -36.71 -7.28 5.22
CA GLU A 79 -36.07 -6.53 6.31
C GLU A 79 -34.85 -7.25 6.92
N TRP A 80 -34.91 -8.57 7.12
CA TRP A 80 -33.91 -9.32 7.90
C TRP A 80 -32.85 -10.02 7.05
N ILE A 81 -33.16 -10.37 5.80
CA ILE A 81 -32.26 -11.15 4.93
C ILE A 81 -31.66 -10.29 3.81
N THR A 82 -32.48 -9.50 3.12
CA THR A 82 -32.06 -8.79 1.89
C THR A 82 -31.75 -7.31 2.08
N SER A 83 -32.04 -6.72 3.23
CA SER A 83 -31.74 -5.30 3.47
C SER A 83 -30.23 -5.05 3.51
N VAL A 84 -29.76 -4.17 2.63
CA VAL A 84 -28.39 -3.62 2.70
C VAL A 84 -28.36 -2.67 3.88
N ARG A 85 -27.70 -3.08 4.96
CA ARG A 85 -27.71 -2.31 6.19
C ARG A 85 -26.87 -1.04 6.06
N PRO A 86 -27.19 0.04 6.81
CA PRO A 86 -26.32 1.20 6.92
C PRO A 86 -24.95 0.75 7.47
N SER A 87 -23.99 0.63 6.56
CA SER A 87 -22.69 -0.03 6.71
C SER A 87 -21.68 0.80 7.51
N HIS A 88 -22.12 1.90 8.11
CA HIS A 88 -21.24 2.86 8.77
C HIS A 88 -20.64 2.33 10.09
N GLN A 89 -21.18 1.25 10.68
CA GLN A 89 -20.63 0.64 11.88
C GLN A 89 -19.98 -0.71 11.57
N LEU A 90 -18.64 -0.74 11.49
CA LEU A 90 -17.86 -1.95 11.23
C LEU A 90 -18.17 -3.11 12.19
N LYS A 91 -18.61 -2.80 13.43
CA LYS A 91 -19.05 -3.81 14.40
C LYS A 91 -20.28 -4.62 13.97
N ARG A 92 -21.06 -4.12 13.00
CA ARG A 92 -22.21 -4.84 12.42
C ARG A 92 -21.80 -5.85 11.35
N LEU A 93 -20.57 -5.81 10.85
CA LEU A 93 -20.02 -6.85 9.98
C LEU A 93 -19.78 -8.14 10.77
N ARG A 94 -19.84 -9.28 10.08
CA ARG A 94 -19.39 -10.56 10.63
C ARG A 94 -17.94 -10.44 11.06
N LYS A 95 -17.54 -11.19 12.09
CA LYS A 95 -16.21 -11.05 12.67
C LYS A 95 -15.13 -11.29 11.62
N GLU A 96 -15.33 -12.26 10.74
CA GLU A 96 -14.44 -12.60 9.61
C GLU A 96 -14.35 -11.50 8.53
N GLU A 97 -15.32 -10.59 8.45
CA GLU A 97 -15.38 -9.53 7.44
C GLU A 97 -14.81 -8.20 7.94
N ARG A 98 -14.47 -8.12 9.23
CA ARG A 98 -13.92 -6.90 9.83
C ARG A 98 -12.44 -6.76 9.45
N PRO A 99 -11.95 -5.54 9.15
CA PRO A 99 -10.58 -5.34 8.67
C PRO A 99 -9.49 -5.95 9.56
N ARG A 100 -9.57 -5.79 10.89
CA ARG A 100 -8.53 -6.29 11.81
C ARG A 100 -8.46 -7.81 11.79
N GLU A 101 -9.61 -8.45 11.82
CA GLU A 101 -9.75 -9.89 11.79
C GLU A 101 -9.35 -10.46 10.43
N LYS A 102 -9.73 -9.81 9.32
CA LYS A 102 -9.25 -10.15 7.97
C LYS A 102 -7.73 -10.12 7.88
N LEU A 103 -7.07 -9.13 8.51
CA LEU A 103 -5.61 -8.99 8.47
C LEU A 103 -4.89 -10.20 9.06
N LEU A 104 -5.47 -10.87 10.06
CA LEU A 104 -4.91 -12.09 10.65
C LEU A 104 -4.86 -13.27 9.66
N TYR A 105 -5.68 -13.23 8.61
CA TYR A 105 -5.67 -14.22 7.52
C TYR A 105 -4.79 -13.78 6.33
N GLY A 106 -4.11 -12.64 6.42
CA GLY A 106 -3.19 -12.12 5.43
C GLY A 106 -3.62 -10.77 4.84
N SER A 107 -2.64 -9.89 4.62
CA SER A 107 -2.86 -8.54 4.07
C SER A 107 -3.48 -8.55 2.67
N SER A 108 -3.25 -9.59 1.88
CA SER A 108 -3.83 -9.75 0.53
C SER A 108 -5.35 -9.89 0.50
N LYS A 109 -6.00 -10.10 1.66
CA LYS A 109 -7.47 -10.16 1.77
C LYS A 109 -8.10 -8.79 1.97
N LEU A 110 -7.31 -7.75 2.17
CA LEU A 110 -7.79 -6.39 2.44
C LEU A 110 -7.61 -5.50 1.23
N THR A 111 -8.57 -4.62 1.04
CA THR A 111 -8.41 -3.44 0.20
C THR A 111 -7.53 -2.41 0.90
N THR A 112 -6.93 -1.50 0.13
CA THR A 112 -6.16 -0.37 0.67
C THR A 112 -6.96 0.47 1.66
N ALA A 113 -8.26 0.69 1.39
CA ALA A 113 -9.16 1.40 2.30
C ALA A 113 -9.38 0.66 3.62
N GLU A 114 -9.47 -0.67 3.59
CA GLU A 114 -9.58 -1.48 4.80
C GLU A 114 -8.29 -1.45 5.62
N LEU A 115 -7.11 -1.48 4.97
CA LEU A 115 -5.82 -1.32 5.65
C LEU A 115 -5.72 0.03 6.37
N LEU A 116 -6.06 1.13 5.67
CA LEU A 116 -6.12 2.45 6.28
C LEU A 116 -7.15 2.53 7.42
N ALA A 117 -8.32 1.92 7.25
CA ALA A 117 -9.36 1.91 8.27
C ALA A 117 -8.93 1.24 9.59
N ILE A 118 -7.99 0.27 9.54
CA ILE A 118 -7.42 -0.34 10.75
C ILE A 118 -6.71 0.72 11.60
N PHE A 119 -5.91 1.57 10.95
CA PHE A 119 -5.19 2.68 11.60
C PHE A 119 -6.13 3.79 12.06
N LEU A 120 -7.14 4.15 11.26
CA LEU A 120 -8.12 5.16 11.65
C LEU A 120 -8.98 4.75 12.86
N ARG A 121 -9.11 3.44 13.13
CA ARG A 121 -9.85 2.77 14.21
C ARG A 121 -11.36 3.00 14.25
N SER A 122 -11.83 4.24 14.11
CA SER A 122 -13.21 4.64 14.27
C SER A 122 -13.66 5.60 13.18
N GLY A 123 -14.93 5.49 12.83
CA GLY A 123 -15.62 6.44 11.96
C GLY A 123 -16.15 7.66 12.71
N ILE A 124 -16.95 8.47 12.03
CA ILE A 124 -17.78 9.53 12.61
C ILE A 124 -19.25 9.15 12.49
N ARG A 125 -20.15 9.96 13.07
CA ARG A 125 -21.59 9.74 12.91
C ARG A 125 -21.93 9.76 11.40
N GLY A 126 -22.45 8.64 10.90
CA GLY A 126 -22.83 8.50 9.49
C GLY A 126 -21.72 8.08 8.52
N LYS A 127 -20.46 7.88 8.96
CA LYS A 127 -19.38 7.34 8.11
C LYS A 127 -18.52 6.35 8.87
N SER A 128 -18.29 5.15 8.33
CA SER A 128 -17.35 4.18 8.92
C SER A 128 -15.90 4.61 8.71
N ALA A 129 -14.97 3.99 9.44
CA ALA A 129 -13.55 4.18 9.20
C ALA A 129 -13.14 3.78 7.76
N ILE A 130 -13.81 2.79 7.15
CA ILE A 130 -13.56 2.41 5.74
C ILE A 130 -14.02 3.52 4.79
N ILE A 131 -15.17 4.14 5.05
CA ILE A 131 -15.65 5.25 4.21
C ILE A 131 -14.70 6.45 4.33
N ILE A 132 -14.29 6.82 5.54
CA ILE A 132 -13.30 7.89 5.73
C ILE A 132 -11.96 7.55 5.04
N ALA A 133 -11.52 6.29 5.09
CA ALA A 133 -10.32 5.86 4.39
C ALA A 133 -10.45 5.96 2.86
N ASN A 134 -11.62 5.62 2.30
CA ASN A 134 -11.89 5.82 0.88
C ASN A 134 -11.90 7.31 0.53
N ASP A 135 -12.56 8.15 1.33
CA ASP A 135 -12.58 9.60 1.12
C ASP A 135 -11.14 10.16 1.09
N LEU A 136 -10.27 9.71 2.00
CA LEU A 136 -8.84 10.06 2.02
C LEU A 136 -8.13 9.63 0.73
N LEU A 137 -8.31 8.37 0.31
CA LEU A 137 -7.68 7.84 -0.89
C LEU A 137 -8.13 8.61 -2.14
N THR A 138 -9.40 8.97 -2.23
CA THR A 138 -9.94 9.75 -3.35
C THR A 138 -9.41 11.18 -3.34
N GLN A 139 -9.42 11.85 -2.19
CA GLN A 139 -9.03 13.26 -2.09
C GLN A 139 -7.53 13.47 -2.33
N PHE A 140 -6.68 12.55 -1.87
CA PHE A 140 -5.23 12.67 -1.97
C PHE A 140 -4.61 11.80 -3.07
N GLY A 141 -5.42 11.19 -3.95
CA GLY A 141 -4.89 10.41 -5.08
C GLY A 141 -4.15 9.14 -4.68
N GLY A 142 -4.53 8.51 -3.56
CA GLY A 142 -3.98 7.25 -3.08
C GLY A 142 -3.05 7.39 -1.86
N VAL A 143 -2.40 6.28 -1.46
CA VAL A 143 -1.59 6.20 -0.23
C VAL A 143 -0.40 7.16 -0.26
N LYS A 144 0.24 7.30 -1.43
CA LYS A 144 1.35 8.22 -1.63
C LYS A 144 0.96 9.65 -1.26
N GLY A 145 -0.10 10.18 -1.87
CA GLY A 145 -0.52 11.56 -1.57
C GLY A 145 -1.01 11.74 -0.14
N ILE A 146 -1.60 10.71 0.50
CA ILE A 146 -1.93 10.77 1.94
C ILE A 146 -0.66 10.91 2.80
N PHE A 147 0.40 10.17 2.48
CA PHE A 147 1.65 10.21 3.22
C PHE A 147 2.41 11.53 3.03
N GLU A 148 2.38 12.07 1.81
CA GLU A 148 3.03 13.33 1.44
C GLU A 148 2.25 14.58 1.86
N ALA A 149 0.93 14.48 2.07
CA ALA A 149 0.08 15.62 2.42
C ALA A 149 0.52 16.32 3.70
N ASP A 150 0.42 17.66 3.71
CA ASP A 150 0.65 18.47 4.91
C ASP A 150 -0.39 18.14 5.99
N LYS A 151 0.01 18.26 7.26
CA LYS A 151 -0.86 17.91 8.39
C LYS A 151 -2.14 18.75 8.39
N GLU A 152 -2.04 20.02 7.97
CA GLU A 152 -3.16 20.96 7.89
C GLU A 152 -4.21 20.46 6.90
N MET A 153 -3.79 20.04 5.70
CA MET A 153 -4.70 19.51 4.68
C MET A 153 -5.41 18.23 5.14
N LEU A 154 -4.72 17.37 5.89
CA LEU A 154 -5.31 16.16 6.44
C LEU A 154 -6.36 16.47 7.52
N ILE A 155 -6.10 17.47 8.38
CA ILE A 155 -7.02 17.87 9.47
C ILE A 155 -8.31 18.52 8.92
N GLU A 156 -8.25 19.15 7.75
CA GLU A 156 -9.44 19.72 7.09
C GLU A 156 -10.47 18.64 6.72
N MET A 157 -10.07 17.37 6.59
CA MET A 157 -10.99 16.29 6.30
C MET A 157 -11.90 15.96 7.50
N GLN A 158 -13.20 15.92 7.23
CA GLN A 158 -14.20 15.57 8.23
C GLN A 158 -13.93 14.18 8.85
N GLY A 159 -13.67 14.15 10.15
CA GLY A 159 -13.40 12.92 10.89
C GLY A 159 -11.93 12.51 10.95
N ILE A 160 -11.01 13.35 10.46
CA ILE A 160 -9.57 13.24 10.64
C ILE A 160 -9.11 14.35 11.59
N GLY A 161 -8.78 13.98 12.83
CA GLY A 161 -8.16 14.89 13.80
C GLY A 161 -6.69 14.55 14.01
N GLU A 162 -6.00 15.35 14.83
CA GLU A 162 -4.57 15.21 15.11
C GLU A 162 -4.14 13.78 15.46
N ALA A 163 -4.93 13.06 16.27
CA ALA A 163 -4.62 11.68 16.64
C ALA A 163 -4.56 10.72 15.43
N LYS A 164 -5.45 10.90 14.45
CA LYS A 164 -5.47 10.08 13.22
C LYS A 164 -4.36 10.50 12.27
N VAL A 165 -4.07 11.80 12.17
CA VAL A 165 -2.93 12.31 11.39
C VAL A 165 -1.61 11.76 11.95
N ALA A 166 -1.43 11.80 13.27
CA ALA A 166 -0.25 11.23 13.93
C ALA A 166 -0.11 9.73 13.64
N GLN A 167 -1.21 8.97 13.62
CA GLN A 167 -1.20 7.55 13.24
C GLN A 167 -0.75 7.34 11.78
N ILE A 168 -1.28 8.13 10.84
CA ILE A 168 -0.88 8.07 9.43
C ILE A 168 0.61 8.38 9.28
N LYS A 169 1.08 9.47 9.90
CA LYS A 169 2.49 9.88 9.84
C LYS A 169 3.42 8.87 10.53
N ALA A 170 2.99 8.25 11.62
CA ALA A 170 3.74 7.20 12.29
C ALA A 170 3.92 5.95 11.42
N VAL A 171 2.87 5.52 10.69
CA VAL A 171 2.96 4.39 9.76
C VAL A 171 3.90 4.72 8.60
N HIS A 172 3.83 5.95 8.08
CA HIS A 172 4.75 6.40 7.04
C HIS A 172 6.21 6.36 7.51
N ALA A 173 6.51 6.93 8.67
CA ALA A 173 7.85 6.92 9.24
C ALA A 173 8.38 5.49 9.53
N LEU A 174 7.51 4.59 10.01
CA LEU A 174 7.88 3.19 10.21
C LEU A 174 8.17 2.47 8.88
N ALA A 175 7.40 2.78 7.83
CA ALA A 175 7.67 2.26 6.50
C ALA A 175 9.03 2.76 5.98
N GLU A 176 9.32 4.05 6.13
CA GLU A 176 10.63 4.61 5.77
C GLU A 176 11.78 3.95 6.55
N GLU A 177 11.61 3.71 7.87
CA GLU A 177 12.65 3.07 8.68
C GLU A 177 12.88 1.62 8.27
N TYR A 178 11.81 0.83 8.06
CA TYR A 178 11.91 -0.53 7.54
C TYR A 178 12.66 -0.56 6.20
N LEU A 179 12.40 0.41 5.33
CA LEU A 179 13.09 0.52 4.05
C LEU A 179 14.56 0.88 4.22
N LYS A 180 14.90 1.80 5.12
CA LYS A 180 16.31 2.11 5.46
C LYS A 180 17.04 0.89 6.04
N GLU A 181 16.38 0.09 6.88
CA GLU A 181 16.95 -1.15 7.40
C GLU A 181 17.14 -2.20 6.31
N LYS A 182 16.12 -2.38 5.47
CA LYS A 182 16.20 -3.25 4.30
C LYS A 182 17.33 -2.80 3.37
N MET A 183 17.50 -1.49 3.19
CA MET A 183 18.61 -0.89 2.45
C MET A 183 19.97 -1.26 3.06
N LYS A 184 20.14 -1.20 4.39
CA LYS A 184 21.37 -1.68 5.05
C LYS A 184 21.61 -3.19 4.89
N SER A 185 20.56 -3.97 4.70
CA SER A 185 20.64 -5.43 4.53
C SER A 185 20.91 -5.89 3.10
N VAL A 186 20.77 -5.03 2.08
CA VAL A 186 21.21 -5.31 0.70
C VAL A 186 22.73 -5.15 0.65
N SER A 187 23.43 -6.17 1.17
CA SER A 187 24.90 -6.14 1.25
C SER A 187 25.55 -6.39 -0.09
N LYS A 188 24.84 -6.86 -1.13
CA LYS A 188 25.44 -7.17 -2.44
C LYS A 188 24.46 -6.88 -3.57
N VAL A 189 24.89 -6.04 -4.51
CA VAL A 189 24.15 -5.76 -5.74
C VAL A 189 24.41 -6.87 -6.76
N ARG A 190 23.35 -7.47 -7.31
CA ARG A 190 23.49 -8.52 -8.35
C ARG A 190 22.98 -8.12 -9.73
N ASN A 191 22.05 -7.17 -9.81
CA ASN A 191 21.43 -6.74 -11.06
C ASN A 191 20.81 -5.34 -10.90
N SER A 192 20.48 -4.72 -12.03
CA SER A 192 19.86 -3.40 -12.11
C SER A 192 18.56 -3.32 -11.32
N LYS A 193 17.73 -4.37 -11.38
CA LYS A 193 16.46 -4.46 -10.64
C LYS A 193 16.65 -4.38 -9.13
N GLU A 194 17.68 -5.01 -8.56
CA GLU A 194 17.95 -4.93 -7.12
C GLU A 194 18.35 -3.51 -6.71
N VAL A 195 19.10 -2.78 -7.54
CA VAL A 195 19.43 -1.36 -7.27
C VAL A 195 18.21 -0.47 -7.41
N PHE A 196 17.36 -0.72 -8.42
CA PHE A 196 16.08 -0.05 -8.55
C PHE A 196 15.20 -0.31 -7.33
N ASP A 197 14.97 -1.56 -6.94
CA ASP A 197 14.16 -1.92 -5.76
C ASP A 197 14.75 -1.30 -4.48
N TYR A 198 16.08 -1.16 -4.41
CA TYR A 198 16.81 -0.52 -3.31
C TYR A 198 16.58 0.99 -3.22
N LEU A 199 16.56 1.72 -4.35
CA LEU A 199 16.46 3.18 -4.36
C LEU A 199 15.07 3.73 -4.69
N TYR A 200 14.21 2.97 -5.33
CA TYR A 200 12.93 3.42 -5.86
C TYR A 200 12.11 4.16 -4.80
N LEU A 201 12.04 3.62 -3.59
CA LEU A 201 11.22 4.20 -2.53
C LEU A 201 11.81 5.48 -1.92
N THR A 202 13.12 5.72 -2.05
CA THR A 202 13.76 6.94 -1.55
C THR A 202 13.92 8.02 -2.62
N MET A 203 13.87 7.65 -3.90
CA MET A 203 14.17 8.56 -5.02
C MET A 203 12.97 8.87 -5.93
N ARG A 204 11.95 8.02 -6.01
CA ARG A 204 10.83 8.21 -6.95
C ARG A 204 9.96 9.45 -6.66
N ASP A 205 9.86 9.84 -5.39
CA ASP A 205 8.93 10.89 -4.93
C ASP A 205 9.62 12.26 -4.83
N LEU A 206 10.90 12.33 -5.23
CA LEU A 206 11.67 13.56 -5.21
C LEU A 206 11.17 14.52 -6.31
N LYS A 207 10.75 15.71 -5.88
CA LYS A 207 10.26 16.79 -6.78
C LYS A 207 11.39 17.46 -7.56
N THR A 208 12.62 17.26 -7.13
CA THR A 208 13.85 17.70 -7.79
C THR A 208 14.63 16.47 -8.24
N GLU A 209 15.32 16.60 -9.36
CA GLU A 209 16.24 15.57 -9.83
C GLU A 209 17.46 15.52 -8.90
N LYS A 210 17.83 14.30 -8.48
CA LYS A 210 18.99 14.02 -7.64
C LYS A 210 19.87 13.00 -8.30
N PHE A 211 21.13 13.36 -8.51
CA PHE A 211 22.17 12.45 -9.01
C PHE A 211 22.93 11.88 -7.82
N LYS A 212 23.01 10.56 -7.74
CA LYS A 212 23.64 9.79 -6.67
C LYS A 212 24.67 8.84 -7.25
N VAL A 213 25.70 8.55 -6.45
CA VAL A 213 26.62 7.44 -6.69
C VAL A 213 26.57 6.44 -5.55
N ILE A 214 26.57 5.16 -5.88
CA ILE A 214 26.78 4.04 -4.97
C ILE A 214 28.22 3.54 -5.17
N TYR A 215 28.94 3.39 -4.07
CA TYR A 215 30.29 2.85 -4.03
C TYR A 215 30.24 1.37 -3.68
N LEU A 216 30.94 0.53 -4.45
CA LEU A 216 31.02 -0.90 -4.22
C LEU A 216 32.45 -1.41 -4.05
N ASP A 217 32.64 -2.37 -3.16
CA ASP A 217 33.89 -3.12 -3.03
C ASP A 217 34.08 -4.15 -4.16
N SER A 218 35.20 -4.89 -4.12
CA SER A 218 35.52 -5.93 -5.12
C SER A 218 34.59 -7.16 -5.07
N ALA A 219 33.83 -7.35 -3.98
CA ALA A 219 32.83 -8.40 -3.85
C ALA A 219 31.43 -7.97 -4.32
N GLY A 220 31.28 -6.72 -4.76
CA GLY A 220 30.02 -6.11 -5.18
C GLY A 220 29.16 -5.64 -3.99
N GLN A 221 29.78 -5.41 -2.83
CA GLN A 221 29.09 -4.92 -1.65
C GLN A 221 29.04 -3.41 -1.60
N ILE A 222 27.91 -2.85 -1.21
CA ILE A 222 27.75 -1.40 -1.02
C ILE A 222 28.58 -0.98 0.20
N ILE A 223 29.56 -0.12 -0.03
CA ILE A 223 30.43 0.45 1.02
C ILE A 223 30.11 1.92 1.32
N GLY A 224 29.19 2.51 0.56
CA GLY A 224 28.62 3.82 0.82
C GLY A 224 27.84 4.35 -0.37
N ASP A 225 27.19 5.50 -0.18
CA ASP A 225 26.54 6.27 -1.23
C ASP A 225 26.70 7.77 -0.98
N GLU A 226 26.56 8.58 -2.03
CA GLU A 226 26.70 10.04 -1.95
C GLU A 226 25.77 10.73 -2.96
N ASN A 227 25.09 11.79 -2.53
CA ASN A 227 24.37 12.67 -3.43
C ASN A 227 25.37 13.63 -4.08
N LEU A 228 25.51 13.53 -5.39
CA LEU A 228 26.44 14.32 -6.20
C LEU A 228 25.83 15.65 -6.63
N PHE A 229 24.51 15.68 -6.87
CA PHE A 229 23.81 16.87 -7.33
C PHE A 229 22.32 16.84 -6.96
N GLU A 230 21.73 18.03 -6.82
CA GLU A 230 20.30 18.26 -6.61
C GLU A 230 19.85 19.47 -7.45
N GLY A 231 18.93 19.27 -8.39
CA GLY A 231 18.47 20.27 -9.37
C GLY A 231 18.33 19.69 -10.78
N THR A 232 18.17 20.53 -11.81
CA THR A 232 18.17 20.06 -13.22
C THR A 232 19.57 19.65 -13.65
N LEU A 233 19.74 18.40 -14.08
CA LEU A 233 21.03 17.84 -14.44
C LEU A 233 21.54 18.44 -15.76
N ASN A 234 22.41 19.43 -15.64
CA ASN A 234 23.21 19.94 -16.74
C ASN A 234 24.61 19.31 -16.67
N ALA A 235 25.21 18.98 -17.81
CA ALA A 235 26.57 18.39 -17.90
C ALA A 235 27.66 19.18 -17.15
N SER A 236 27.45 20.48 -16.87
CA SER A 236 28.36 21.33 -16.10
C SER A 236 28.32 21.14 -14.57
N SER A 237 27.36 20.38 -14.04
CA SER A 237 27.07 20.31 -12.60
C SER A 237 27.77 19.15 -11.88
N VAL A 238 28.31 18.18 -12.61
CA VAL A 238 28.97 17.00 -12.04
C VAL A 238 30.43 16.99 -12.45
N TYR A 239 31.32 16.83 -11.47
CA TYR A 239 32.76 16.88 -11.67
C TYR A 239 33.35 15.48 -11.53
N PRO A 240 33.74 14.80 -12.63
CA PRO A 240 34.32 13.46 -12.57
C PRO A 240 35.52 13.35 -11.61
N ARG A 241 36.32 14.41 -11.49
CA ARG A 241 37.45 14.45 -10.54
C ARG A 241 37.04 14.27 -9.07
N GLU A 242 35.91 14.83 -8.65
CA GLU A 242 35.45 14.74 -7.26
C GLU A 242 34.88 13.35 -6.99
N ILE A 243 34.20 12.78 -7.98
CA ILE A 243 33.69 11.39 -7.92
C ILE A 243 34.85 10.41 -7.82
N VAL A 244 35.86 10.55 -8.68
CA VAL A 244 37.07 9.70 -8.65
C VAL A 244 37.80 9.85 -7.32
N LYS A 245 38.00 11.07 -6.82
CA LYS A 245 38.63 11.33 -5.52
C LYS A 245 37.85 10.64 -4.39
N SER A 246 36.53 10.79 -4.40
CA SER A 246 35.64 10.19 -3.40
C SER A 246 35.68 8.65 -3.48
N ALA A 247 35.63 8.08 -4.68
CA ALA A 247 35.71 6.64 -4.93
C ALA A 247 37.03 6.04 -4.42
N VAL A 248 38.16 6.69 -4.73
CA VAL A 248 39.48 6.29 -4.23
C VAL A 248 39.53 6.38 -2.71
N SER A 249 39.04 7.47 -2.11
CA SER A 249 39.03 7.64 -0.65
C SER A 249 38.23 6.57 0.10
N LYS A 250 37.17 6.06 -0.54
CA LYS A 250 36.31 5.00 0.00
C LYS A 250 36.79 3.59 -0.34
N ASN A 251 37.92 3.45 -1.06
CA ASN A 251 38.42 2.17 -1.58
C ASN A 251 37.40 1.43 -2.46
N ALA A 252 36.63 2.18 -3.26
CA ALA A 252 35.65 1.60 -4.17
C ALA A 252 36.36 0.89 -5.33
N ALA A 253 35.99 -0.37 -5.57
CA ALA A 253 36.41 -1.10 -6.77
C ALA A 253 35.50 -0.78 -7.97
N SER A 254 34.26 -0.39 -7.70
CA SER A 254 33.29 -0.06 -8.73
C SER A 254 32.19 0.89 -8.25
N LEU A 255 31.50 1.52 -9.19
CA LEU A 255 30.49 2.54 -8.99
C LEU A 255 29.20 2.21 -9.73
N ILE A 256 28.06 2.61 -9.17
CA ILE A 256 26.77 2.68 -9.87
C ILE A 256 26.23 4.09 -9.72
N PHE A 257 25.89 4.72 -10.84
CA PHE A 257 25.25 6.04 -10.84
C PHE A 257 23.73 5.88 -10.87
N VAL A 258 23.01 6.78 -10.21
CA VAL A 258 21.56 6.76 -10.20
C VAL A 258 20.99 8.17 -10.15
N HIS A 259 19.97 8.45 -10.94
CA HIS A 259 19.14 9.64 -10.74
C HIS A 259 17.66 9.40 -10.97
N ASN A 260 16.84 10.32 -10.47
CA ASN A 260 15.41 10.32 -10.70
C ASN A 260 15.02 11.38 -11.73
N HIS A 261 14.03 11.06 -12.57
CA HIS A 261 13.34 12.02 -13.39
C HIS A 261 11.99 12.37 -12.73
N PRO A 262 11.80 13.62 -12.23
CA PRO A 262 10.52 14.03 -11.64
C PRO A 262 9.33 13.95 -12.59
N SER A 263 9.57 13.92 -13.91
CA SER A 263 8.56 13.70 -14.95
C SER A 263 7.94 12.30 -14.91
N GLY A 264 8.62 11.33 -14.28
CA GLY A 264 8.25 9.91 -14.28
C GLY A 264 8.67 9.14 -15.52
N ASP A 265 9.22 9.80 -16.55
CA ASP A 265 9.80 9.13 -17.71
C ASP A 265 11.25 8.75 -17.44
N SER A 266 11.62 7.48 -17.59
CA SER A 266 12.98 6.98 -17.34
C SER A 266 13.87 7.02 -18.58
N THR A 267 13.40 7.50 -19.74
CA THR A 267 14.24 7.61 -20.94
C THR A 267 15.41 8.58 -20.71
N PRO A 268 16.67 8.18 -21.02
CA PRO A 268 17.83 9.05 -20.86
C PRO A 268 17.81 10.20 -21.87
N SER A 269 18.13 11.40 -21.39
CA SER A 269 18.46 12.55 -22.24
C SER A 269 19.85 12.41 -22.85
N GLU A 270 20.17 13.25 -23.83
CA GLU A 270 21.53 13.34 -24.38
C GLU A 270 22.55 13.83 -23.33
N SER A 271 22.11 14.65 -22.36
CA SER A 271 22.95 15.07 -21.24
C SER A 271 23.28 13.89 -20.33
N ASP A 272 22.32 13.00 -20.07
CA ASP A 272 22.52 11.77 -19.28
C ASP A 272 23.51 10.82 -19.97
N LYS A 273 23.45 10.70 -21.29
CA LYS A 273 24.41 9.88 -22.05
C LYS A 273 25.81 10.47 -21.99
N ALA A 274 25.94 11.76 -22.27
CA ALA A 274 27.24 12.45 -22.28
C ALA A 274 27.94 12.40 -20.92
N ILE A 275 27.23 12.70 -19.83
CA ILE A 275 27.81 12.64 -18.48
C ILE A 275 28.21 11.20 -18.11
N THR A 276 27.42 10.21 -18.50
CA THR A 276 27.73 8.79 -18.22
C THR A 276 29.00 8.37 -18.93
N GLU A 277 29.14 8.74 -20.21
CA GLU A 277 30.34 8.46 -20.99
C GLU A 277 31.57 9.10 -20.35
N ASP A 278 31.50 10.38 -19.99
CA ASP A 278 32.59 11.09 -19.30
C ASP A 278 32.99 10.42 -17.98
N LEU A 279 32.01 9.96 -17.20
CA LEU A 279 32.24 9.25 -15.95
C LEU A 279 32.87 7.87 -16.17
N VAL A 280 32.41 7.11 -17.16
CA VAL A 280 32.99 5.82 -17.55
C VAL A 280 34.47 6.03 -17.93
N TYR A 281 34.76 7.04 -18.75
CA TYR A 281 36.12 7.32 -19.22
C TYR A 281 37.03 7.74 -18.06
N ALA A 282 36.55 8.64 -17.19
CA ALA A 282 37.29 9.09 -16.02
C ALA A 282 37.59 7.96 -15.04
N CYS A 283 36.62 7.08 -14.77
CA CYS A 283 36.80 5.96 -13.85
C CYS A 283 37.73 4.89 -14.46
N ASN A 284 37.65 4.63 -15.77
CA ASN A 284 38.55 3.71 -16.46
C ASN A 284 40.02 4.14 -16.41
N LEU A 285 40.31 5.45 -16.41
CA LEU A 285 41.68 5.95 -16.26
C LEU A 285 42.30 5.56 -14.92
N VAL A 286 41.49 5.44 -13.86
CA VAL A 286 41.93 5.07 -12.50
C VAL A 286 41.56 3.63 -12.12
N GLN A 287 41.16 2.80 -13.10
CA GLN A 287 40.82 1.38 -12.91
C GLN A 287 39.65 1.13 -11.94
N ILE A 288 38.71 2.07 -11.86
CA ILE A 288 37.45 1.90 -11.14
C ILE A 288 36.36 1.61 -12.18
N LYS A 289 35.59 0.53 -12.00
CA LYS A 289 34.55 0.15 -12.96
C LYS A 289 33.28 0.95 -12.72
N VAL A 290 32.65 1.43 -13.78
CA VAL A 290 31.24 1.86 -13.72
C VAL A 290 30.40 0.65 -14.12
N LEU A 291 29.60 0.12 -13.18
CA LEU A 291 28.81 -1.09 -13.42
C LEU A 291 27.47 -0.81 -14.06
N ASP A 292 26.88 0.36 -13.78
CA ASP A 292 25.61 0.77 -14.34
C ASP A 292 25.38 2.27 -14.11
N HIS A 293 24.43 2.80 -14.87
CA HIS A 293 23.75 4.05 -14.59
C HIS A 293 22.24 3.81 -14.67
N ILE A 294 21.52 4.08 -13.58
CA ILE A 294 20.08 3.80 -13.49
C ILE A 294 19.28 5.10 -13.41
N ILE A 295 18.28 5.23 -14.29
CA ILE A 295 17.32 6.34 -14.26
C ILE A 295 16.01 5.85 -13.69
N ILE A 296 15.57 6.44 -12.58
CA ILE A 296 14.34 6.11 -11.87
C ILE A 296 13.20 6.99 -12.37
N GLY A 297 12.17 6.37 -12.95
CA GLY A 297 10.91 7.00 -13.32
C GLY A 297 9.75 6.53 -12.44
N ASP A 298 8.51 6.76 -12.90
CA ASP A 298 7.31 6.30 -12.19
C ASP A 298 7.08 4.81 -12.43
N ASN A 299 7.34 4.02 -11.38
CA ASN A 299 7.22 2.57 -11.35
C ASN A 299 7.99 1.84 -12.47
N ARG A 300 9.05 2.46 -12.99
CA ARG A 300 9.91 1.97 -14.06
C ARG A 300 11.33 2.50 -13.89
N TYR A 301 12.28 1.88 -14.57
CA TYR A 301 13.65 2.38 -14.65
C TYR A 301 14.28 2.10 -16.02
N PHE A 302 15.35 2.82 -16.31
CA PHE A 302 16.27 2.56 -17.41
C PHE A 302 17.63 2.19 -16.83
N SER A 303 18.29 1.17 -17.38
CA SER A 303 19.64 0.76 -17.01
C SER A 303 20.53 0.87 -18.24
N PHE A 304 21.60 1.65 -18.14
CA PHE A 304 22.57 1.78 -19.23
C PHE A 304 23.29 0.46 -19.51
N THR A 305 23.44 -0.40 -18.50
CA THR A 305 24.03 -1.73 -18.67
C THR A 305 23.09 -2.70 -19.37
N ASP A 306 21.81 -2.72 -18.99
CA ASP A 306 20.81 -3.60 -19.63
C ASP A 306 20.64 -3.27 -21.13
N GLU A 307 20.84 -2.00 -21.50
CA GLU A 307 20.77 -1.50 -22.88
C GLU A 307 22.12 -1.54 -23.62
N GLY A 308 23.18 -2.05 -23.00
CA GLY A 308 24.51 -2.23 -23.61
C GLY A 308 25.38 -0.97 -23.74
N LEU A 309 24.90 0.18 -23.27
CA LEU A 309 25.60 1.47 -23.38
C LEU A 309 26.90 1.51 -22.55
N ILE A 310 26.91 0.90 -21.36
CA ILE A 310 28.14 0.81 -20.55
C ILE A 310 29.22 0.01 -21.29
N GLU A 311 28.85 -1.09 -21.95
CA GLU A 311 29.79 -1.89 -22.74
C GLU A 311 30.32 -1.10 -23.94
N GLU A 312 29.43 -0.41 -24.66
CA GLU A 312 29.78 0.48 -25.78
C GLU A 312 30.81 1.55 -25.35
N TYR A 313 30.56 2.27 -24.26
CA TYR A 313 31.47 3.30 -23.76
C TYR A 313 32.84 2.74 -23.36
N ASN A 314 32.87 1.55 -22.75
CA ASN A 314 34.14 0.88 -22.44
C ASN A 314 34.93 0.53 -23.72
N LEU A 315 34.26 0.00 -24.75
CA LEU A 315 34.90 -0.32 -26.03
C LEU A 315 35.46 0.94 -26.71
N ASN A 316 34.69 2.02 -26.73
CA ASN A 316 35.11 3.30 -27.30
C ASN A 316 36.34 3.85 -26.58
N PHE A 317 36.34 3.84 -25.24
CA PHE A 317 37.50 4.24 -24.43
C PHE A 317 38.77 3.44 -24.79
N HIS A 318 38.65 2.13 -24.92
CA HIS A 318 39.78 1.27 -25.29
C HIS A 318 40.30 1.56 -26.70
N SER A 319 39.41 1.73 -27.67
CA SER A 319 39.79 2.09 -29.04
C SER A 319 40.55 3.42 -29.12
N ILE A 320 40.10 4.44 -28.37
CA ILE A 320 40.77 5.75 -28.28
C ILE A 320 42.17 5.59 -27.65
N LYS A 321 42.28 4.79 -26.59
CA LYS A 321 43.54 4.54 -25.88
C LYS A 321 44.56 3.78 -26.75
N GLU A 322 44.11 2.82 -27.54
CA GLU A 322 44.96 2.09 -28.50
C GLU A 322 45.41 2.98 -29.65
N SER A 323 44.49 3.75 -30.24
CA SER A 323 44.81 4.71 -31.31
C SER A 323 45.88 5.72 -30.88
N ARG A 324 45.81 6.23 -29.64
CA ARG A 324 46.84 7.13 -29.07
C ARG A 324 48.19 6.45 -28.83
N ARG A 325 48.21 5.14 -28.56
CA ARG A 325 49.46 4.36 -28.43
C ARG A 325 50.09 4.06 -29.79
N GLY A 326 49.29 3.87 -30.83
CA GLY A 326 49.73 3.66 -32.20
C GLY A 326 50.26 4.93 -32.88
N ALA A 327 49.67 6.10 -32.59
CA ALA A 327 50.10 7.39 -33.15
C ALA A 327 51.44 7.92 -32.58
N ASN A 328 51.92 7.37 -31.47
CA ASN A 328 53.19 7.72 -30.81
C ASN A 328 54.31 6.68 -31.06
N ARG A 329 54.11 5.75 -32.01
CA ARG A 329 55.12 4.80 -32.50
C ARG A 329 55.53 5.14 -33.92
#